data_AF-A0A0G0TDH9-F1
#
_entry.id   AF-A0A0G0TDH9-F1
#
_cell.length_a   1.000
_cell.length_b   1.000
_cell.length_c   1.000
_cell.angle_alpha   90.00
_cell.angle_beta   90.00
_cell.angle_gamma   90.00
#
_symmetry.space_group_name_H-M   'P 1'
#
loop_
_entity.id
_entity.type
_entity.pdbx_description
1 polymer ?
#
loop_
_entity_poly.entity_id
_entity_poly.type
_entity_poly.pdbx_seq_one_letter_code
_entity_poly.pdbx_strand_id
1 'polypeptide(L)'
;MKKSHHHHKKHYDQQLRYFEQEFSHLSRYHLSPWQKSYVERARKFMLHKDFKNKKFLDIATGSGYMAIEMAKKGLNVVACDLSPTSINNLKKIKKKVKLENLKLVLCYAEDIPLPSNSVDYISANAILEHIPDENKAIIEWMRILKKGGRLYITVPLKFKYIWPFFWPVNYIHDRRIGHLRRYDLNDLQDKFNLTVKKVFYTGHLIKVFGVLTGMIFRSANFEELLEKIDKKYENNAYGASNISVVFEK
;
A
#
# COMPACT_ATOMS: atom_id res chain seq x y z
N MET A 1 13.41 -19.66 -19.91
CA MET A 1 13.29 -19.62 -18.44
C MET A 1 14.45 -18.92 -17.71
N LYS A 2 15.73 -19.01 -18.12
CA LYS A 2 16.85 -18.32 -17.41
C LYS A 2 16.87 -16.77 -17.53
N LYS A 3 16.40 -16.20 -18.66
CA LYS A 3 16.37 -14.73 -18.84
C LYS A 3 15.32 -14.03 -17.94
N SER A 4 14.15 -14.61 -17.73
CA SER A 4 13.09 -14.00 -16.88
C SER A 4 13.49 -13.95 -15.40
N HIS A 5 14.11 -15.02 -14.88
CA HIS A 5 14.62 -15.04 -13.49
C HIS A 5 15.69 -13.97 -13.24
N HIS A 6 16.59 -13.74 -14.21
CA HIS A 6 17.63 -12.72 -14.10
C HIS A 6 17.05 -11.29 -14.12
N HIS A 7 16.05 -11.04 -14.97
CA HIS A 7 15.36 -9.75 -15.02
C HIS A 7 14.57 -9.44 -13.74
N HIS A 8 13.87 -10.44 -13.16
CA HIS A 8 13.14 -10.25 -11.90
C HIS A 8 14.09 -9.91 -10.75
N LYS A 9 15.25 -10.60 -10.68
CA LYS A 9 16.27 -10.31 -9.66
C LYS A 9 16.79 -8.88 -9.76
N LYS A 10 17.15 -8.42 -10.96
CA LYS A 10 17.62 -7.04 -11.19
C LYS A 10 16.56 -6.00 -10.81
N HIS A 11 15.29 -6.29 -11.05
CA HIS A 11 14.18 -5.43 -10.69
C HIS A 11 14.01 -5.31 -9.17
N TYR A 12 14.03 -6.44 -8.45
CA TYR A 12 13.98 -6.44 -7.00
C TYR A 12 15.19 -5.75 -6.37
N ASP A 13 16.38 -5.94 -6.93
CA ASP A 13 17.58 -5.24 -6.46
C ASP A 13 17.45 -3.70 -6.60
N GLN A 14 16.81 -3.20 -7.66
CA GLN A 14 16.54 -1.77 -7.81
C GLN A 14 15.58 -1.26 -6.73
N GLN A 15 14.46 -1.96 -6.52
CA GLN A 15 13.47 -1.56 -5.53
C GLN A 15 14.02 -1.60 -4.11
N LEU A 16 14.74 -2.67 -3.77
CA LEU A 16 15.39 -2.80 -2.47
C LEU A 16 16.33 -1.62 -2.23
N ARG A 17 17.21 -1.29 -3.19
CA ARG A 17 18.08 -0.10 -3.04
C ARG A 17 17.30 1.19 -2.79
N TYR A 18 16.20 1.40 -3.51
CA TYR A 18 15.38 2.61 -3.36
C TYR A 18 14.72 2.66 -1.97
N PHE A 19 13.98 1.63 -1.59
CA PHE A 19 13.20 1.62 -0.35
C PHE A 19 14.06 1.44 0.90
N GLU A 20 15.17 0.72 0.82
CA GLU A 20 16.12 0.65 1.93
C GLU A 20 16.76 2.01 2.20
N GLN A 21 17.07 2.78 1.15
CA GLN A 21 17.53 4.15 1.31
C GLN A 21 16.43 5.02 1.93
N GLU A 22 15.20 4.95 1.41
CA GLU A 22 14.05 5.72 1.93
C GLU A 22 13.78 5.42 3.41
N PHE A 23 13.86 4.16 3.81
CA PHE A 23 13.52 3.69 5.15
C PHE A 23 14.71 3.58 6.09
N SER A 24 15.95 3.82 5.62
CA SER A 24 17.18 3.71 6.42
C SER A 24 17.16 4.56 7.70
N HIS A 25 16.48 5.72 7.66
CA HIS A 25 16.42 6.68 8.77
C HIS A 25 15.21 6.48 9.70
N LEU A 26 14.36 5.48 9.45
CA LEU A 26 13.18 5.21 10.27
C LEU A 26 13.58 4.64 11.65
N SER A 27 13.82 5.54 12.59
CA SER A 27 14.17 5.21 13.99
C SER A 27 13.01 5.39 14.98
N ARG A 28 11.95 6.11 14.55
CA ARG A 28 10.75 6.42 15.31
C ARG A 28 9.52 6.28 14.41
N TYR A 29 8.40 5.91 15.03
CA TYR A 29 7.13 5.86 14.36
C TYR A 29 6.58 7.28 14.16
N HIS A 30 6.30 7.64 12.91
CA HIS A 30 5.60 8.86 12.54
C HIS A 30 4.56 8.52 11.47
N LEU A 31 3.36 9.05 11.62
CA LEU A 31 2.25 8.83 10.70
C LEU A 31 1.92 10.14 9.99
N SER A 32 2.28 10.22 8.71
CA SER A 32 2.02 11.41 7.89
C SER A 32 0.52 11.59 7.63
N PRO A 33 0.05 12.81 7.29
CA PRO A 33 -1.37 13.06 7.01
C PRO A 33 -1.96 12.15 5.92
N TRP A 34 -1.21 11.88 4.85
CA TRP A 34 -1.67 11.00 3.78
C TRP A 34 -1.76 9.54 4.25
N GLN A 35 -0.80 9.06 5.07
CA GLN A 35 -0.87 7.72 5.66
C GLN A 35 -2.08 7.58 6.59
N LYS A 36 -2.38 8.62 7.39
CA LYS A 36 -3.59 8.66 8.24
C LYS A 36 -4.84 8.39 7.42
N SER A 37 -5.00 9.07 6.28
CA SER A 37 -6.18 8.86 5.43
C SER A 37 -6.30 7.46 4.86
N TYR A 38 -5.17 6.83 4.49
CA TYR A 38 -5.17 5.44 3.99
C TYR A 38 -5.59 4.48 5.10
N VAL A 39 -5.01 4.64 6.30
CA VAL A 39 -5.39 3.87 7.50
C VAL A 39 -6.86 4.08 7.84
N GLU A 40 -7.37 5.31 7.79
CA GLU A 40 -8.77 5.62 8.07
C GLU A 40 -9.73 4.97 7.07
N ARG A 41 -9.41 5.00 5.77
CA ARG A 41 -10.20 4.34 4.73
C ARG A 41 -10.23 2.83 4.92
N ALA A 42 -9.06 2.21 5.09
CA ALA A 42 -8.96 0.79 5.38
C ALA A 42 -9.78 0.44 6.64
N ARG A 43 -9.56 1.16 7.75
CA ARG A 43 -10.27 0.91 9.01
C ARG A 43 -11.78 1.02 8.86
N LYS A 44 -12.28 2.04 8.14
CA LYS A 44 -13.71 2.32 8.02
C LYS A 44 -14.43 1.37 7.08
N PHE A 45 -13.81 0.97 5.97
CA PHE A 45 -14.50 0.28 4.89
C PHE A 45 -14.09 -1.19 4.72
N MET A 46 -12.89 -1.57 5.16
CA MET A 46 -12.46 -2.96 5.13
C MET A 46 -12.88 -3.71 6.41
N LEU A 47 -12.76 -3.12 7.60
CA LEU A 47 -13.01 -3.87 8.84
C LEU A 47 -14.51 -4.10 9.09
N HIS A 48 -14.87 -5.34 9.44
CA HIS A 48 -16.19 -5.68 9.96
C HIS A 48 -16.38 -5.14 11.39
N LYS A 49 -17.62 -5.07 11.89
CA LYS A 49 -17.91 -4.54 13.25
C LYS A 49 -17.18 -5.33 14.35
N ASP A 50 -17.03 -6.64 14.18
CA ASP A 50 -16.43 -7.60 15.10
C ASP A 50 -14.93 -7.85 14.80
N PHE A 51 -14.20 -6.84 14.31
CA PHE A 51 -12.83 -7.03 13.82
C PHE A 51 -11.78 -7.33 14.91
N LYS A 52 -12.06 -7.10 16.19
CA LYS A 52 -11.08 -7.31 17.25
C LYS A 52 -10.57 -8.75 17.24
N ASN A 53 -9.27 -8.93 17.44
CA ASN A 53 -8.55 -10.21 17.39
C ASN A 53 -8.58 -10.95 16.03
N LYS A 54 -9.25 -10.42 15.00
CA LYS A 54 -9.17 -10.97 13.64
C LYS A 54 -7.76 -10.81 13.07
N LYS A 55 -7.41 -11.66 12.11
CA LYS A 55 -6.07 -11.73 11.52
C LYS A 55 -5.97 -10.77 10.34
N PHE A 56 -4.92 -9.96 10.34
CA PHE A 56 -4.62 -8.97 9.32
C PHE A 56 -3.24 -9.26 8.73
N LEU A 57 -3.10 -9.21 7.41
CA LEU A 57 -1.83 -9.28 6.71
C LEU A 57 -1.54 -7.94 6.02
N ASP A 58 -0.40 -7.32 6.33
CA ASP A 58 0.13 -6.15 5.62
C ASP A 58 1.26 -6.61 4.70
N ILE A 59 1.04 -6.55 3.39
CA ILE A 59 1.97 -7.02 2.36
C ILE A 59 2.87 -5.88 1.92
N ALA A 60 4.19 -6.13 1.87
CA ALA A 60 5.22 -5.12 1.63
C ALA A 60 5.05 -3.91 2.56
N THR A 61 5.13 -4.19 3.87
CA THR A 61 4.77 -3.26 4.93
C THR A 61 5.60 -1.96 4.95
N GLY A 62 6.81 -1.97 4.38
CA GLY A 62 7.71 -0.82 4.31
C GLY A 62 7.97 -0.20 5.68
N SER A 63 7.52 1.04 5.86
CA SER A 63 7.62 1.76 7.15
C SER A 63 6.75 1.18 8.27
N GLY A 64 5.82 0.27 7.94
CA GLY A 64 4.93 -0.40 8.88
C GLY A 64 3.72 0.40 9.32
N TYR A 65 3.42 1.53 8.67
CA TYR A 65 2.36 2.44 9.14
C TYR A 65 0.98 1.77 9.22
N MET A 66 0.60 0.99 8.21
CA MET A 66 -0.67 0.28 8.19
C MET A 66 -0.68 -0.83 9.25
N ALA A 67 0.35 -1.69 9.27
CA ALA A 67 0.50 -2.75 10.26
C ALA A 67 0.45 -2.24 11.72
N ILE A 68 1.17 -1.16 12.04
CA ILE A 68 1.22 -0.57 13.39
C ILE A 68 -0.17 -0.07 13.80
N GLU A 69 -0.85 0.70 12.95
CA GLU A 69 -2.15 1.26 13.29
C GLU A 69 -3.22 0.17 13.43
N MET A 70 -3.19 -0.85 12.58
CA MET A 70 -4.12 -1.97 12.67
C MET A 70 -3.89 -2.82 13.93
N ALA A 71 -2.63 -3.03 14.31
CA ALA A 71 -2.27 -3.69 15.57
C ALA A 71 -2.75 -2.87 16.79
N LYS A 72 -2.57 -1.55 16.79
CA LYS A 72 -3.09 -0.66 17.86
C LYS A 72 -4.62 -0.71 18.00
N LYS A 73 -5.35 -1.05 16.93
CA LYS A 73 -6.81 -1.23 16.97
C LYS A 73 -7.23 -2.60 17.52
N GLY A 74 -6.29 -3.50 17.80
CA GLY A 74 -6.55 -4.82 18.39
C GLY A 74 -6.67 -5.96 17.37
N LEU A 75 -6.18 -5.78 16.14
CA LEU A 75 -6.04 -6.88 15.18
C LEU A 75 -4.79 -7.71 15.49
N ASN A 76 -4.80 -8.99 15.12
CA ASN A 76 -3.62 -9.84 15.11
C ASN A 76 -2.92 -9.70 13.77
N VAL A 77 -1.86 -8.88 13.73
CA VAL A 77 -1.22 -8.44 12.49
C VAL A 77 -0.01 -9.30 12.17
N VAL A 78 0.10 -9.73 10.91
CA VAL A 78 1.34 -10.17 10.27
C VAL A 78 1.73 -9.09 9.27
N ALA A 79 2.93 -8.56 9.39
CA ALA A 79 3.50 -7.63 8.43
C ALA A 79 4.65 -8.33 7.71
N CYS A 80 4.58 -8.39 6.38
CA CYS A 80 5.65 -8.98 5.59
C CYS A 80 6.30 -7.97 4.64
N ASP A 81 7.59 -8.18 4.39
CA ASP A 81 8.37 -7.37 3.47
C ASP A 81 9.55 -8.19 2.93
N LEU A 82 10.04 -7.84 1.75
CA LEU A 82 11.24 -8.44 1.18
C LEU A 82 12.51 -7.79 1.74
N SER A 83 12.44 -6.55 2.24
CA SER A 83 13.58 -5.81 2.76
C SER A 83 13.92 -6.20 4.21
N PRO A 84 15.14 -6.72 4.46
CA PRO A 84 15.62 -6.93 5.82
C PRO A 84 15.72 -5.62 6.62
N THR A 85 16.04 -4.51 5.95
CA THR A 85 16.13 -3.18 6.57
C THR A 85 14.77 -2.74 7.13
N SER A 86 13.70 -2.83 6.33
CA SER A 86 12.34 -2.53 6.77
C SER A 86 11.92 -3.38 7.96
N ILE A 87 12.13 -4.70 7.89
CA ILE A 87 11.79 -5.63 8.98
C ILE A 87 12.57 -5.30 10.26
N ASN A 88 13.86 -5.00 10.17
CA ASN A 88 14.69 -4.65 11.32
C ASN A 88 14.28 -3.31 11.96
N ASN A 89 13.96 -2.31 11.14
CA ASN A 89 13.47 -1.02 11.64
C ASN A 89 12.11 -1.17 12.32
N LEU A 90 11.19 -1.91 11.69
CA LEU A 90 9.88 -2.18 12.25
C LEU A 90 9.96 -3.01 13.54
N LYS A 91 10.92 -3.94 13.66
CA LYS A 91 11.20 -4.67 14.92
C LYS A 91 11.58 -3.73 16.06
N LYS A 92 12.43 -2.72 15.81
CA LYS A 92 12.80 -1.69 16.80
C LYS A 92 11.59 -0.84 17.19
N ILE A 93 10.80 -0.41 16.20
CA ILE A 93 9.59 0.39 16.42
C ILE A 93 8.57 -0.40 17.25
N LYS A 94 8.23 -1.62 16.82
CA LYS A 94 7.33 -2.56 17.52
C LYS A 94 7.68 -2.68 19.00
N LYS A 95 8.97 -2.85 19.33
CA LYS A 95 9.45 -2.95 20.71
C LYS A 95 9.19 -1.67 21.51
N LYS A 96 9.45 -0.50 20.92
CA LYS A 96 9.22 0.80 21.57
C LYS A 96 7.72 1.07 21.82
N VAL A 97 6.85 0.70 20.88
CA VAL A 97 5.40 0.91 20.99
C VAL A 97 4.66 -0.25 21.67
N LYS A 98 5.38 -1.30 22.12
CA LYS A 98 4.86 -2.46 22.86
C LYS A 98 3.71 -3.19 22.14
N LEU A 99 3.83 -3.42 20.83
CA LEU A 99 2.82 -4.14 20.04
C LEU A 99 3.13 -5.63 19.96
N GLU A 100 2.63 -6.43 20.91
CA GLU A 100 2.88 -7.89 20.93
C GLU A 100 2.11 -8.64 19.84
N ASN A 101 0.94 -8.13 19.46
CA ASN A 101 0.06 -8.65 18.42
C ASN A 101 0.51 -8.35 16.97
N LEU A 102 1.73 -7.82 16.79
CA LEU A 102 2.35 -7.58 15.48
C LEU A 102 3.49 -8.58 15.22
N LYS A 103 3.31 -9.51 14.28
CA LYS A 103 4.35 -10.43 13.82
C LYS A 103 5.01 -9.90 12.55
N LEU A 104 6.32 -10.08 12.43
CA LEU A 104 7.11 -9.60 11.30
C LEU A 104 7.68 -10.79 10.54
N VAL A 105 7.55 -10.80 9.21
CA VAL A 105 7.98 -11.89 8.35
C VAL A 105 8.77 -11.33 7.17
N LEU A 106 9.99 -11.83 6.98
CA LEU A 106 10.77 -11.53 5.77
C LEU A 106 10.37 -12.52 4.68
N CYS A 107 9.66 -12.07 3.64
CA CYS A 107 9.25 -12.92 2.52
C CYS A 107 8.92 -12.12 1.27
N TYR A 108 8.76 -12.82 0.15
CA TYR A 108 8.25 -12.24 -1.09
C TYR A 108 6.73 -12.07 -1.01
N ALA A 109 6.18 -11.13 -1.78
CA ALA A 109 4.73 -10.97 -1.88
C ALA A 109 4.08 -12.14 -2.65
N GLU A 110 4.86 -12.84 -3.48
CA GLU A 110 4.43 -14.01 -4.26
C GLU A 110 4.58 -15.35 -3.52
N ASP A 111 5.16 -15.36 -2.32
CA ASP A 111 5.37 -16.56 -1.50
C ASP A 111 5.39 -16.17 -0.03
N ILE A 112 4.21 -16.21 0.60
CA ILE A 112 4.00 -15.76 1.96
C ILE A 112 3.76 -17.00 2.84
N PRO A 113 4.57 -17.23 3.90
CA PRO A 113 4.53 -18.45 4.70
C PRO A 113 3.35 -18.47 5.69
N LEU A 114 2.14 -18.33 5.17
CA LEU A 114 0.87 -18.39 5.89
C LEU A 114 -0.02 -19.49 5.30
N PRO A 115 -0.81 -20.20 6.13
CA PRO A 115 -1.74 -21.20 5.63
C PRO A 115 -2.83 -20.60 4.74
N SER A 116 -3.43 -21.44 3.91
CA SER A 116 -4.59 -21.05 3.10
C SER A 116 -5.79 -20.69 4.01
N ASN A 117 -6.64 -19.76 3.57
CA ASN A 117 -7.83 -19.28 4.30
C ASN A 117 -7.54 -18.95 5.77
N SER A 118 -6.42 -18.26 6.04
CA SER A 118 -5.94 -18.03 7.42
C SER A 118 -6.11 -16.58 7.88
N VAL A 119 -6.30 -15.61 6.99
CA VAL A 119 -6.42 -14.18 7.34
C VAL A 119 -7.78 -13.62 6.97
N ASP A 120 -8.27 -12.69 7.79
CA ASP A 120 -9.57 -12.03 7.60
C ASP A 120 -9.43 -10.77 6.72
N TYR A 121 -8.27 -10.12 6.80
CA TYR A 121 -7.97 -8.89 6.07
C TYR A 121 -6.58 -8.92 5.45
N ILE A 122 -6.46 -8.43 4.22
CA ILE A 122 -5.19 -8.17 3.56
C ILE A 122 -5.12 -6.69 3.20
N SER A 123 -3.98 -6.05 3.44
CA SER A 123 -3.64 -4.75 2.88
C SER A 123 -2.45 -4.91 1.93
N ALA A 124 -2.56 -4.35 0.73
CA ALA A 124 -1.52 -4.32 -0.28
C ALA A 124 -1.42 -2.87 -0.82
N ASN A 125 -0.60 -2.05 -0.18
CA ASN A 125 -0.51 -0.63 -0.52
C ASN A 125 0.74 -0.36 -1.35
N ALA A 126 0.53 0.15 -2.58
CA ALA A 126 1.59 0.53 -3.50
C ALA A 126 2.64 -0.58 -3.69
N ILE A 127 2.18 -1.78 -4.05
CA ILE A 127 3.03 -2.97 -4.19
C ILE A 127 2.74 -3.78 -5.46
N LEU A 128 1.49 -3.87 -5.94
CA LEU A 128 1.17 -4.73 -7.09
C LEU A 128 1.86 -4.24 -8.39
N GLU A 129 2.04 -2.94 -8.54
CA GLU A 129 2.79 -2.27 -9.61
C GLU A 129 4.29 -2.58 -9.62
N HIS A 130 4.81 -3.14 -8.54
CA HIS A 130 6.23 -3.47 -8.36
C HIS A 130 6.55 -4.96 -8.55
N ILE A 131 5.55 -5.84 -8.56
CA ILE A 131 5.78 -7.29 -8.63
C ILE A 131 5.87 -7.72 -10.10
N PRO A 132 6.98 -8.31 -10.59
CA PRO A 132 7.04 -8.78 -11.98
C PRO A 132 5.95 -9.80 -12.32
N ASP A 133 5.74 -10.79 -11.45
CA ASP A 133 4.71 -11.82 -11.58
C ASP A 133 3.52 -11.54 -10.64
N GLU A 134 2.71 -10.53 -10.98
CA GLU A 134 1.50 -10.20 -10.18
C GLU A 134 0.51 -11.35 -10.12
N ASN A 135 0.43 -12.21 -11.12
CA ASN A 135 -0.54 -13.30 -11.12
C ASN A 135 -0.19 -14.29 -10.01
N LYS A 136 1.10 -14.61 -9.84
CA LYS A 136 1.57 -15.41 -8.70
C LYS A 136 1.26 -14.74 -7.36
N ALA A 137 1.48 -13.44 -7.25
CA ALA A 137 1.11 -12.68 -6.04
C ALA A 137 -0.39 -12.73 -5.74
N ILE A 138 -1.23 -12.45 -6.73
CA ILE A 138 -2.68 -12.45 -6.58
C ILE A 138 -3.18 -13.85 -6.17
N ILE A 139 -2.69 -14.91 -6.82
CA ILE A 139 -3.02 -16.30 -6.45
C ILE A 139 -2.64 -16.55 -4.98
N GLU A 140 -1.45 -16.12 -4.56
CA GLU A 140 -0.97 -16.30 -3.19
C GLU A 140 -1.82 -15.53 -2.17
N TRP A 141 -2.15 -14.27 -2.46
CA TRP A 141 -2.99 -13.44 -1.59
C TRP A 141 -4.39 -14.03 -1.46
N MET A 142 -4.96 -14.49 -2.58
CA MET A 142 -6.26 -15.14 -2.60
C MET A 142 -6.23 -16.49 -1.90
N ARG A 143 -5.14 -17.26 -1.99
CA ARG A 143 -4.98 -18.51 -1.24
C ARG A 143 -5.08 -18.26 0.27
N ILE A 144 -4.44 -17.20 0.76
CA ILE A 144 -4.34 -16.87 2.18
C ILE A 144 -5.62 -16.23 2.73
N LEU A 145 -6.30 -15.40 1.93
CA LEU A 145 -7.53 -14.71 2.31
C LEU A 145 -8.69 -15.70 2.55
N LYS A 146 -9.36 -15.61 3.69
CA LYS A 146 -10.58 -16.37 3.98
C LYS A 146 -11.73 -16.00 3.04
N LYS A 147 -12.69 -16.90 2.86
CA LYS A 147 -14.04 -16.54 2.36
C LYS A 147 -14.69 -15.53 3.32
N GLY A 148 -15.33 -14.51 2.80
CA GLY A 148 -15.81 -13.33 3.53
C GLY A 148 -14.69 -12.37 3.97
N GLY A 149 -13.44 -12.68 3.66
CA GLY A 149 -12.29 -11.83 3.95
C GLY A 149 -12.23 -10.63 3.00
N ARG A 150 -11.56 -9.56 3.41
CA ARG A 150 -11.45 -8.34 2.60
C ARG A 150 -10.02 -7.96 2.27
N LEU A 151 -9.82 -7.48 1.04
CA LEU A 151 -8.56 -6.93 0.55
C LEU A 151 -8.70 -5.43 0.36
N TYR A 152 -7.83 -4.65 1.00
CA TYR A 152 -7.62 -3.23 0.69
C TYR A 152 -6.35 -3.09 -0.15
N ILE A 153 -6.49 -2.69 -1.40
CA ILE A 153 -5.37 -2.50 -2.33
C ILE A 153 -5.30 -1.04 -2.77
N THR A 154 -4.09 -0.49 -2.86
CA THR A 154 -3.86 0.82 -3.49
C THR A 154 -2.76 0.71 -4.54
N VAL A 155 -2.99 1.30 -5.70
CA VAL A 155 -2.06 1.29 -6.85
C VAL A 155 -2.10 2.62 -7.59
N PRO A 156 -1.05 2.98 -8.37
CA PRO A 156 -1.06 4.15 -9.22
C PRO A 156 -2.11 4.02 -10.32
N LEU A 157 -2.88 5.10 -10.52
CA LEU A 157 -3.97 5.16 -11.49
C LEU A 157 -3.39 5.35 -12.91
N LYS A 158 -4.03 4.73 -13.92
CA LYS A 158 -3.66 4.88 -15.35
C LYS A 158 -3.60 6.35 -15.78
N PHE A 159 -2.64 6.65 -16.67
CA PHE A 159 -2.41 8.01 -17.19
C PHE A 159 -3.62 8.67 -17.84
N LYS A 160 -4.57 7.92 -18.42
CA LYS A 160 -5.80 8.47 -19.01
C LYS A 160 -6.67 9.26 -18.02
N TYR A 161 -6.50 9.02 -16.72
CA TYR A 161 -7.19 9.76 -15.66
C TYR A 161 -6.36 10.92 -15.11
N ILE A 162 -5.07 10.97 -15.41
CA ILE A 162 -4.14 11.99 -14.94
C ILE A 162 -4.09 13.10 -15.99
N TRP A 163 -4.10 14.35 -15.52
CA TRP A 163 -3.93 15.50 -16.40
C TRP A 163 -2.63 15.40 -17.22
N PRO A 164 -2.67 15.57 -18.56
CA PRO A 164 -1.51 15.39 -19.45
C PRO A 164 -0.27 16.16 -19.03
N PHE A 165 -0.45 17.35 -18.44
CA PHE A 165 0.63 18.17 -17.90
C PHE A 165 1.51 17.46 -16.87
N PHE A 166 0.95 16.51 -16.11
CA PHE A 166 1.67 15.77 -15.06
C PHE A 166 2.21 14.41 -15.52
N TRP A 167 1.98 14.02 -16.78
CA TRP A 167 2.50 12.78 -17.32
C TRP A 167 4.02 12.67 -17.23
N PRO A 168 4.82 13.71 -17.58
CA PRO A 168 6.28 13.59 -17.50
C PRO A 168 6.78 13.33 -16.07
N VAL A 169 6.24 14.03 -15.08
CA VAL A 169 6.62 13.85 -13.66
C VAL A 169 6.27 12.46 -13.16
N ASN A 170 5.07 11.98 -13.48
CA ASN A 170 4.62 10.64 -13.12
C ASN A 170 5.45 9.55 -13.81
N TYR A 171 5.80 9.73 -15.08
CA TYR A 171 6.64 8.79 -15.83
C TYR A 171 8.06 8.70 -15.25
N ILE A 172 8.67 9.83 -14.89
CA ILE A 172 9.99 9.86 -14.23
C ILE A 172 9.92 9.17 -12.87
N HIS A 173 8.85 9.43 -12.10
CA HIS A 173 8.62 8.80 -10.82
C HIS A 173 8.49 7.28 -10.94
N ASP A 174 7.66 6.79 -11.88
CA ASP A 174 7.48 5.37 -12.18
C ASP A 174 8.81 4.68 -12.49
N ARG A 175 9.63 5.28 -13.35
CA ARG A 175 10.94 4.70 -13.70
C ARG A 175 11.91 4.69 -12.52
N ARG A 176 11.88 5.71 -11.68
CA ARG A 176 12.79 5.85 -10.53
C ARG A 176 12.52 4.78 -9.48
N ILE A 177 11.25 4.60 -9.10
CA ILE A 177 10.84 3.63 -8.06
C ILE A 177 10.73 2.21 -8.66
N GLY A 178 10.52 2.11 -9.98
CA GLY A 178 10.39 0.85 -10.68
C GLY A 178 8.95 0.35 -10.71
N HIS A 179 8.00 1.22 -11.04
CA HIS A 179 6.66 0.77 -11.42
C HIS A 179 6.74 0.06 -12.78
N LEU A 180 6.16 -1.14 -12.83
CA LEU A 180 6.02 -1.92 -14.05
C LEU A 180 4.75 -1.57 -14.82
N ARG A 181 3.73 -1.08 -14.10
CA ARG A 181 2.39 -0.81 -14.64
C ARG A 181 1.56 0.09 -13.72
N ARG A 182 0.46 0.58 -14.27
CA ARG A 182 -0.58 1.36 -13.59
C ARG A 182 -1.94 0.73 -13.91
N TYR A 183 -2.92 0.92 -13.03
CA TYR A 183 -4.21 0.23 -13.12
C TYR A 183 -5.36 1.22 -13.12
N ASP A 184 -6.51 0.75 -13.59
CA ASP A 184 -7.81 1.32 -13.30
C ASP A 184 -8.70 0.28 -12.60
N LEU A 185 -9.94 0.67 -12.30
CA LEU A 185 -10.87 -0.21 -11.59
C LEU A 185 -11.15 -1.49 -12.38
N ASN A 186 -11.26 -1.42 -13.70
CA ASN A 186 -11.58 -2.58 -14.54
C ASN A 186 -10.43 -3.58 -14.49
N ASP A 187 -9.18 -3.12 -14.62
CA ASP A 187 -8.02 -4.02 -14.51
C ASP A 187 -8.00 -4.77 -13.19
N LEU A 188 -8.33 -4.08 -12.08
CA LEU A 188 -8.34 -4.69 -10.75
C LEU A 188 -9.52 -5.67 -10.60
N GLN A 189 -10.71 -5.33 -11.10
CA GLN A 189 -11.85 -6.23 -11.08
C GLN A 189 -11.58 -7.50 -11.88
N ASP A 190 -11.01 -7.37 -13.08
CA ASP A 190 -10.68 -8.51 -13.94
C ASP A 190 -9.63 -9.42 -13.30
N LYS A 191 -8.63 -8.83 -12.64
CA LYS A 191 -7.53 -9.56 -11.99
C LYS A 191 -7.96 -10.30 -10.72
N PHE A 192 -8.70 -9.63 -9.84
CA PHE A 192 -9.07 -10.20 -8.55
C PHE A 192 -10.35 -11.03 -8.64
N ASN A 193 -11.26 -10.72 -9.57
CA ASN A 193 -12.57 -11.35 -9.70
C ASN A 193 -13.32 -11.44 -8.35
N LEU A 194 -13.27 -10.35 -7.58
CA LEU A 194 -13.89 -10.22 -6.26
C LEU A 194 -14.98 -9.15 -6.26
N THR A 195 -15.84 -9.19 -5.24
CA THR A 195 -16.88 -8.18 -5.06
C THR A 195 -16.26 -6.85 -4.61
N VAL A 196 -16.47 -5.79 -5.38
CA VAL A 196 -16.04 -4.44 -5.00
C VAL A 196 -16.99 -3.88 -3.93
N LYS A 197 -16.45 -3.56 -2.74
CA LYS A 197 -17.22 -2.93 -1.65
C LYS A 197 -17.10 -1.42 -1.65
N LYS A 198 -15.93 -0.89 -2.00
CA LYS A 198 -15.68 0.56 -2.02
C LYS A 198 -14.49 0.88 -2.92
N VAL A 199 -14.56 2.02 -3.59
CA VAL A 199 -13.49 2.59 -4.42
C VAL A 199 -13.21 4.00 -3.93
N PHE A 200 -11.93 4.37 -3.95
CA PHE A 200 -11.44 5.72 -3.68
C PHE A 200 -10.42 6.12 -4.73
N TYR A 201 -10.45 7.38 -5.11
CA TYR A 201 -9.45 8.00 -5.95
C TYR A 201 -8.73 9.05 -5.12
N THR A 202 -7.40 9.09 -5.16
CA THR A 202 -6.62 9.96 -4.26
C THR A 202 -5.45 10.61 -4.98
N GLY A 203 -4.91 11.66 -4.36
CA GLY A 203 -3.82 12.43 -4.95
C GLY A 203 -4.31 13.32 -6.09
N HIS A 204 -5.46 13.97 -5.91
CA HIS A 204 -5.99 14.96 -6.83
C HIS A 204 -5.15 16.24 -6.85
N LEU A 205 -5.24 16.96 -7.96
CA LEU A 205 -4.47 18.15 -8.34
C LEU A 205 -4.20 19.19 -7.25
N ILE A 206 -5.12 19.38 -6.30
CA ILE A 206 -4.93 20.32 -5.19
C ILE A 206 -3.71 19.94 -4.35
N LYS A 207 -3.38 18.65 -4.24
CA LYS A 207 -2.18 18.15 -3.56
C LYS A 207 -0.91 18.40 -4.37
N VAL A 208 -0.97 18.41 -5.70
CA VAL A 208 0.19 18.67 -6.57
C VAL A 208 0.55 20.15 -6.63
N PHE A 209 -0.45 21.03 -6.76
CA PHE A 209 -0.26 22.48 -6.61
C PHE A 209 0.12 22.85 -5.17
N GLY A 210 -0.44 22.17 -4.18
CA GLY A 210 -0.04 22.29 -2.79
C GLY A 210 1.42 21.90 -2.55
N VAL A 211 1.96 20.86 -3.18
CA VAL A 211 3.40 20.56 -3.07
C VAL A 211 4.27 21.65 -3.70
N LEU A 212 3.83 22.24 -4.82
CA LEU A 212 4.52 23.36 -5.49
C LEU A 212 4.51 24.66 -4.66
N THR A 213 3.38 25.03 -4.05
CA THR A 213 3.29 26.22 -3.17
C THR A 213 3.81 25.94 -1.75
N GLY A 214 3.67 24.71 -1.28
CA GLY A 214 4.16 24.20 -0.01
C GLY A 214 5.66 24.00 0.04
N MET A 215 6.38 23.88 -1.08
CA MET A 215 7.84 24.00 -1.10
C MET A 215 8.33 25.35 -0.55
N ILE A 216 7.46 26.36 -0.48
CA ILE A 216 7.70 27.67 0.14
C ILE A 216 7.18 27.70 1.60
N PHE A 217 6.19 26.87 1.97
CA PHE A 217 5.51 26.88 3.29
C PHE A 217 5.15 25.46 3.82
N ARG A 218 6.12 24.53 3.92
CA ARG A 218 5.89 23.17 4.46
C ARG A 218 5.56 23.21 5.96
N SER A 219 4.28 23.27 6.30
CA SER A 219 3.78 23.08 7.67
C SER A 219 2.81 21.90 7.74
N ALA A 220 2.74 21.23 8.89
CA ALA A 220 1.81 20.12 9.12
C ALA A 220 0.34 20.52 8.89
N ASN A 221 0.00 21.77 9.21
CA ASN A 221 -1.34 22.34 9.02
C ASN A 221 -1.72 22.41 7.53
N PHE A 222 -0.75 22.72 6.68
CA PHE A 222 -0.96 22.81 5.24
C PHE A 222 -1.14 21.42 4.62
N GLU A 223 -0.35 20.42 5.01
CA GLU A 223 -0.55 19.03 4.57
C GLU A 223 -1.93 18.49 4.98
N GLU A 224 -2.40 18.82 6.19
CA GLU A 224 -3.73 18.42 6.66
C GLU A 224 -4.86 19.09 5.84
N LEU A 225 -4.70 20.36 5.47
CA LEU A 225 -5.65 21.07 4.61
C LEU A 225 -5.72 20.42 3.22
N LEU A 226 -4.58 20.13 2.60
CA LEU A 226 -4.54 19.46 1.29
C LEU A 226 -5.23 18.10 1.33
N GLU A 227 -5.02 17.35 2.40
CA GLU A 227 -5.66 16.05 2.59
C GLU A 227 -7.18 16.16 2.80
N LYS A 228 -7.66 17.16 3.55
CA LYS A 228 -9.10 17.44 3.68
C LYS A 228 -9.75 17.76 2.34
N ILE A 229 -9.03 18.46 1.47
CA ILE A 229 -9.53 18.78 0.13
C ILE A 229 -9.54 17.54 -0.76
N ASP A 230 -8.47 16.73 -0.77
CA ASP A 230 -8.40 15.48 -1.55
C ASP A 230 -9.57 14.53 -1.20
N LYS A 231 -9.93 14.42 0.08
CA LYS A 231 -11.10 13.64 0.55
C LYS A 231 -12.43 14.08 -0.08
N LYS A 232 -12.60 15.36 -0.47
CA LYS A 232 -13.83 15.82 -1.14
C LYS A 232 -13.98 15.25 -2.55
N TYR A 233 -12.85 14.93 -3.19
CA TYR A 233 -12.82 14.42 -4.56
C TYR A 233 -12.64 12.89 -4.60
N GLU A 234 -12.73 12.19 -3.47
CA GLU A 234 -12.36 10.77 -3.40
C GLU A 234 -13.25 9.83 -4.25
N ASN A 235 -14.39 10.31 -4.74
CA ASN A 235 -15.27 9.57 -5.65
C ASN A 235 -15.09 9.96 -7.14
N ASN A 236 -14.14 10.85 -7.47
CA ASN A 236 -13.86 11.28 -8.84
C ASN A 236 -12.58 10.60 -9.35
N ALA A 237 -12.64 9.90 -10.47
CA ALA A 237 -11.44 9.29 -11.05
C ALA A 237 -10.53 10.32 -11.74
N TYR A 238 -11.11 11.35 -12.35
CA TYR A 238 -10.36 12.28 -13.19
C TYR A 238 -9.57 13.27 -12.33
N GLY A 239 -8.27 13.39 -12.62
CA GLY A 239 -7.32 14.19 -11.88
C GLY A 239 -6.66 13.49 -10.69
N ALA A 240 -7.07 12.25 -10.36
CA ALA A 240 -6.45 11.45 -9.31
C ALA A 240 -5.15 10.79 -9.78
N SER A 241 -4.22 10.54 -8.83
CA SER A 241 -2.95 9.86 -9.11
C SER A 241 -2.96 8.39 -8.71
N ASN A 242 -3.82 8.01 -7.76
CA ASN A 242 -3.92 6.66 -7.23
C ASN A 242 -5.39 6.21 -7.11
N ILE A 243 -5.60 4.90 -7.16
CA ILE A 243 -6.87 4.24 -6.85
C ILE A 243 -6.68 3.29 -5.68
N SER A 244 -7.57 3.36 -4.70
CA SER A 244 -7.70 2.37 -3.63
C SER A 244 -9.03 1.63 -3.76
N VAL A 245 -9.01 0.31 -3.63
CA VAL A 245 -10.22 -0.53 -3.71
C VAL A 245 -10.30 -1.46 -2.50
N VAL A 246 -11.50 -1.58 -1.94
CA VAL A 246 -11.84 -2.62 -0.97
C VAL A 246 -12.61 -3.71 -1.70
N PHE A 247 -12.02 -4.91 -1.76
CA PHE A 247 -12.65 -6.12 -2.26
C PHE A 247 -13.11 -7.04 -1.12
N GLU A 248 -14.11 -7.87 -1.39
CA GLU A 248 -14.57 -8.96 -0.52
C GLU A 248 -14.54 -10.27 -1.32
N LYS A 249 -13.90 -11.29 -0.74
CA LYS A 249 -13.80 -12.66 -1.28
C LYS A 249 -14.96 -13.53 -0.83
#